data_AF-A0A931ANG0-F1
#
_entry.id   AF-A0A931ANG0-F1
#
_cell.length_a   1.000
_cell.length_b   1.000
_cell.length_c   1.000
_cell.angle_alpha   90.00
_cell.angle_beta   90.00
_cell.angle_gamma   90.00
#
_symmetry.space_group_name_H-M   'P 1'
#
loop_
_entity.id
_entity.type
_entity.pdbx_description
1 polymer ?
#
loop_
_entity_poly.entity_id
_entity_poly.type
_entity_poly.pdbx_seq_one_letter_code
_entity_poly.pdbx_strand_id
1 'polypeptide(L)'
;MSYQRPLMPKSTAVWLIENTALTFRQIAKFCDIHELEVQAIADQKSYSGIIGISPIRNGQLSQAQIDKCSKEPTLDLIMEREYIIGSLEKRTAKKARYTPIIRRQDKPSAILWLINKFPQIDDNKIIKLIGTTRKTIESIRNKEHWNIVNIKPKDPVVLGLCSQHDLNELEKKLS
;
A
#
# COMPACT_ATOMS: atom_id res chain seq x y z
N MET A 1 -6.79 19.10 23.85
CA MET A 1 -6.90 19.36 22.40
C MET A 1 -5.95 18.43 21.68
N SER A 2 -6.48 17.53 20.84
CA SER A 2 -5.68 16.61 20.04
C SER A 2 -4.98 17.41 18.94
N TYR A 3 -3.66 17.59 19.02
CA TYR A 3 -2.87 18.17 17.92
C TYR A 3 -2.86 17.17 16.76
N GLN A 4 -3.65 17.47 15.73
CA GLN A 4 -3.81 16.62 14.55
C GLN A 4 -2.81 17.08 13.50
N ARG A 5 -1.87 16.20 13.15
CA ARG A 5 -0.76 16.48 12.23
C ARG A 5 -0.98 15.78 10.88
N PRO A 6 -0.55 16.37 9.75
CA PRO A 6 -0.56 15.68 8.47
C PRO A 6 0.38 14.46 8.49
N LEU A 7 0.02 13.42 7.74
CA LEU A 7 0.75 12.13 7.67
C LEU A 7 2.23 12.27 7.24
N MET A 8 2.55 13.25 6.39
CA MET A 8 3.92 13.54 5.94
C MET A 8 4.23 15.03 6.09
N PRO A 9 4.54 15.51 7.31
CA PRO A 9 4.57 16.94 7.62
C PRO A 9 5.60 17.73 6.81
N LYS A 10 6.79 17.16 6.55
CA LYS A 10 7.85 17.82 5.77
C LYS A 10 7.48 17.92 4.28
N SER A 11 6.96 16.84 3.68
CA SER A 11 6.48 16.85 2.28
C SER A 11 5.26 17.75 2.09
N THR A 12 4.36 17.80 3.07
CA THR A 12 3.21 18.71 3.05
C THR A 12 3.65 20.16 3.19
N ALA A 13 4.65 20.45 4.03
CA ALA A 13 5.23 21.78 4.16
C ALA A 13 5.88 22.25 2.85
N VAL A 14 6.66 21.41 2.17
CA VAL A 14 7.23 21.72 0.83
C VAL A 14 6.11 22.13 -0.13
N TRP A 15 5.05 21.32 -0.22
CA TRP A 15 3.95 21.62 -1.13
C TRP A 15 3.23 22.93 -0.77
N LEU A 16 2.98 23.19 0.51
CA LEU A 16 2.32 24.40 0.98
C LEU A 16 3.17 25.65 0.68
N ILE A 17 4.49 25.59 0.88
CA ILE A 17 5.40 26.70 0.55
C ILE A 17 5.38 27.01 -0.95
N GLU A 18 5.36 25.99 -1.81
CA GLU A 18 5.44 26.16 -3.26
C GLU A 18 4.09 26.55 -3.91
N ASN A 19 2.96 26.13 -3.33
CA ASN A 19 1.64 26.24 -3.98
C ASN A 19 0.69 27.19 -3.26
N THR A 20 1.08 27.80 -2.15
CA THR A 20 0.21 28.70 -1.36
C THR A 20 0.97 29.93 -0.88
N ALA A 21 0.24 31.01 -0.55
CA ALA A 21 0.80 32.23 0.03
C ALA A 21 0.66 32.27 1.57
N LEU A 22 0.65 31.11 2.22
CA LEU A 22 0.53 30.98 3.66
C LEU A 22 1.81 31.44 4.38
N THR A 23 1.67 31.94 5.61
CA THR A 23 2.82 32.32 6.44
C THR A 23 3.57 31.09 6.98
N PHE A 24 4.88 31.24 7.22
CA PHE A 24 5.68 30.15 7.79
C PHE A 24 5.16 29.69 9.15
N ARG A 25 4.63 30.61 9.97
CA ARG A 25 3.96 30.29 11.23
C ARG A 25 2.73 29.39 11.05
N GLN A 26 1.87 29.67 10.06
CA GLN A 26 0.69 28.84 9.78
C GLN A 26 1.09 27.43 9.33
N ILE A 27 2.08 27.34 8.44
CA ILE A 27 2.60 26.05 7.95
C ILE A 27 3.26 25.26 9.08
N ALA A 28 4.09 25.94 9.89
CA ALA A 28 4.76 25.37 11.07
C ALA A 28 3.75 24.75 12.04
N LYS A 29 2.69 25.50 12.37
CA LYS A 29 1.65 25.04 13.29
C LYS A 29 0.83 23.89 12.74
N PHE A 30 0.54 23.90 11.43
CA PHE A 30 -0.20 22.82 10.79
C PHE A 30 0.60 21.53 10.71
N CYS A 31 1.87 21.62 10.31
CA CYS A 31 2.76 20.47 10.16
C CYS A 31 3.43 20.04 11.48
N ASP A 32 3.22 20.78 12.58
CA ASP A 32 3.89 20.61 13.88
C ASP A 32 5.43 20.55 13.75
N ILE A 33 5.98 21.47 12.96
CA ILE A 33 7.42 21.67 12.79
C ILE A 33 7.78 23.11 13.14
N HIS A 34 9.03 23.33 13.53
CA HIS A 34 9.49 24.67 13.91
C HIS A 34 9.52 25.61 12.69
N GLU A 35 9.22 26.90 12.89
CA GLU A 35 9.24 27.91 11.81
C GLU A 35 10.58 27.98 11.08
N LEU A 36 11.69 27.86 11.81
CA LEU A 36 13.05 27.76 11.24
C LEU A 36 13.22 26.55 10.31
N GLU A 37 12.54 25.43 10.57
CA GLU A 37 12.57 24.29 9.65
C GLU A 37 11.79 24.60 8.38
N VAL A 38 10.63 25.26 8.49
CA VAL A 38 9.84 25.73 7.34
C VAL A 38 10.66 26.70 6.49
N GLN A 39 11.38 27.61 7.12
CA GLN A 39 12.29 28.54 6.46
C GLN A 39 13.45 27.80 5.78
N ALA A 40 14.05 26.81 6.43
CA ALA A 40 15.10 25.99 5.82
C ALA A 40 14.61 25.15 4.64
N ILE A 41 13.33 24.74 4.63
CA ILE A 41 12.66 24.11 3.49
C ILE A 41 12.51 25.12 2.35
N ALA A 42 12.02 26.34 2.64
CA ALA A 42 11.86 27.40 1.65
C ALA A 42 13.20 27.83 1.04
N ASP A 43 14.25 27.91 1.84
CA ASP A 43 15.62 28.24 1.41
C ASP A 43 16.31 27.10 0.64
N GLN A 44 15.66 25.93 0.51
CA GLN A 44 16.20 24.71 -0.12
C GLN A 44 17.54 24.21 0.47
N LYS A 45 17.97 24.72 1.62
CA LYS A 45 19.30 24.47 2.21
C LYS A 45 19.47 23.08 2.83
N SER A 46 18.38 22.39 3.17
CA SER A 46 18.45 21.15 3.96
C SER A 46 17.54 20.02 3.48
N TYR A 47 16.75 20.27 2.44
CA TYR A 47 15.64 19.39 2.04
C TYR A 47 15.62 19.07 0.55
N SER A 48 16.77 19.14 -0.12
CA SER A 48 16.95 18.76 -1.52
C SER A 48 16.68 17.26 -1.70
N GLY A 49 15.46 16.92 -2.13
CA GLY A 49 15.03 15.54 -2.36
C GLY A 49 13.70 15.17 -1.71
N ILE A 50 13.12 16.03 -0.88
CA ILE A 50 11.74 15.82 -0.40
C ILE A 50 10.76 16.26 -1.50
N ILE A 51 9.98 15.31 -2.00
CA ILE A 51 8.91 15.58 -2.96
C ILE A 51 7.70 16.16 -2.21
N GLY A 52 7.21 17.31 -2.67
CA GLY A 52 6.00 17.94 -2.16
C GLY A 52 4.76 17.07 -2.40
N ILE A 53 3.94 16.88 -1.37
CA ILE A 53 2.69 16.11 -1.46
C ILE A 53 1.52 17.02 -1.13
N SER A 54 0.57 17.12 -2.06
CA SER A 54 -0.61 17.97 -1.89
C SER A 54 -1.51 17.49 -0.74
N PRO A 55 -1.72 18.30 0.32
CA PRO A 55 -2.66 17.98 1.39
C PRO A 55 -4.11 18.01 0.90
N ILE A 56 -4.41 18.74 -0.18
CA ILE A 56 -5.75 18.80 -0.79
C ILE A 56 -6.10 17.47 -1.45
N ARG A 57 -5.16 16.92 -2.24
CA ARG A 57 -5.36 15.62 -2.89
C ARG A 57 -5.48 14.47 -1.88
N ASN A 58 -4.85 14.62 -0.71
CA ASN A 58 -4.96 13.68 0.39
C ASN A 58 -6.24 13.86 1.22
N GLY A 59 -7.06 14.89 0.95
CA GLY A 59 -8.26 15.22 1.71
C GLY A 59 -7.97 15.79 3.10
N GLN A 60 -6.74 16.23 3.37
CA GLN A 60 -6.32 16.79 4.67
C GLN A 60 -6.72 18.26 4.83
N LEU A 61 -6.77 19.01 3.71
CA LEU A 61 -7.15 20.43 3.67
C LEU A 61 -8.09 20.68 2.48
N SER A 62 -9.00 21.65 2.64
CA SER A 62 -9.81 22.17 1.55
C SER A 62 -9.17 23.40 0.92
N GLN A 63 -9.32 23.57 -0.40
CA GLN A 63 -8.87 24.77 -1.12
C GLN A 63 -9.48 26.04 -0.50
N ALA A 64 -10.78 25.99 -0.16
CA ALA A 64 -11.48 27.13 0.43
C ALA A 64 -10.89 27.57 1.78
N GLN A 65 -10.28 26.66 2.52
CA GLN A 65 -9.64 26.97 3.80
C GLN A 65 -8.27 27.61 3.59
N ILE A 66 -7.49 27.11 2.63
CA ILE A 66 -6.21 27.72 2.24
C ILE A 66 -6.45 29.16 1.77
N ASP A 67 -7.47 29.40 0.95
CA ASP A 67 -7.78 30.74 0.44
C ASP A 67 -8.19 31.72 1.55
N LYS A 68 -8.88 31.23 2.60
CA LYS A 68 -9.21 32.04 3.80
C LYS A 68 -7.96 32.36 4.62
N CYS A 69 -7.16 31.34 4.95
CA CYS A 69 -5.93 31.50 5.72
C CYS A 69 -4.86 32.33 4.99
N SER A 70 -4.89 32.34 3.65
CA SER A 70 -4.02 33.18 2.81
C SER A 70 -4.37 34.67 2.93
N LYS A 71 -5.65 35.00 3.15
CA LYS A 71 -6.11 36.39 3.36
C LYS A 71 -5.94 36.87 4.80
N GLU A 72 -6.03 35.98 5.77
CA GLU A 72 -5.96 36.29 7.19
C GLU A 72 -4.80 35.52 7.86
N PRO A 73 -3.65 36.17 8.10
CA PRO A 73 -2.45 35.51 8.64
C PRO A 73 -2.57 35.10 10.12
N THR A 74 -3.63 35.53 10.80
CA THR A 74 -3.92 35.19 12.21
C THR A 74 -4.66 33.87 12.36
N LEU A 75 -5.29 33.37 11.29
CA LEU A 75 -6.06 32.13 11.32
C LEU A 75 -5.15 30.91 11.18
N ASP A 76 -5.47 29.86 11.94
CA ASP A 76 -4.76 28.60 11.89
C ASP A 76 -5.41 27.61 10.93
N LEU A 77 -4.59 26.79 10.28
CA LEU A 77 -5.07 25.67 9.47
C LEU A 77 -5.51 24.53 10.39
N ILE A 78 -6.74 24.07 10.18
CA ILE A 78 -7.36 22.92 10.85
C ILE A 78 -7.47 21.77 9.83
N MET A 79 -7.14 20.52 10.22
CA MET A 79 -7.35 19.36 9.34
C MET A 79 -8.85 19.04 9.18
N GLU A 80 -9.23 18.63 7.97
CA GLU A 80 -10.60 18.23 7.66
C GLU A 80 -10.99 16.90 8.35
N ARG A 81 -12.24 16.81 8.83
CA ARG A 81 -12.71 15.66 9.63
C ARG A 81 -12.77 14.35 8.85
N GLU A 82 -13.02 14.40 7.54
CA GLU A 82 -13.15 13.21 6.68
C GLU A 82 -11.83 12.41 6.60
N TYR A 83 -10.68 13.08 6.63
CA TYR A 83 -9.37 12.43 6.66
C TYR A 83 -9.16 11.62 7.94
N ILE A 84 -9.66 12.14 9.07
CA ILE A 84 -9.51 11.52 10.39
C ILE A 84 -10.29 10.19 10.43
N ILE A 85 -11.50 10.17 9.87
CA ILE A 85 -12.38 9.00 9.86
C ILE A 85 -11.95 7.99 8.79
N GLY A 86 -11.54 8.44 7.61
CA GLY A 86 -11.13 7.59 6.48
C GLY A 86 -9.84 6.78 6.71
N SER A 87 -9.08 7.06 7.77
CA SER A 87 -7.94 6.23 8.19
C SER A 87 -8.36 4.89 8.84
N LEU A 88 -9.59 4.81 9.38
CA LEU A 88 -10.13 3.60 10.01
C LEU A 88 -10.82 2.66 9.01
N GLU A 89 -11.34 3.20 7.90
CA GLU A 89 -12.00 2.42 6.86
C GLU A 89 -11.00 1.89 5.83
N LYS A 90 -10.26 0.87 6.27
CA LYS A 90 -9.99 -0.34 5.48
C LYS A 90 -9.84 -0.12 3.96
N ARG A 91 -8.68 0.38 3.54
CA ARG A 91 -8.10 -0.12 2.28
C ARG A 91 -7.63 -1.56 2.48
N THR A 92 -8.57 -2.48 2.69
CA THR A 92 -8.36 -3.92 2.50
C THR A 92 -8.30 -4.23 1.01
N ALA A 93 -7.47 -3.51 0.26
CA ALA A 93 -6.86 -4.14 -0.88
C ALA A 93 -6.09 -5.32 -0.27
N LYS A 94 -6.47 -6.56 -0.61
CA LYS A 94 -5.72 -7.77 -0.25
C LYS A 94 -4.30 -7.58 -0.82
N LYS A 95 -3.43 -6.87 -0.09
CA LYS A 95 -2.04 -6.64 -0.48
C LYS A 95 -1.47 -8.03 -0.69
N ALA A 96 -0.80 -8.23 -1.84
CA ALA A 96 -0.14 -9.49 -2.13
C ALA A 96 0.72 -9.85 -0.91
N ARG A 97 0.35 -10.93 -0.22
CA ARG A 97 1.04 -11.35 1.00
C ARG A 97 2.47 -11.66 0.59
N TYR A 98 3.43 -10.88 1.08
CA TYR A 98 4.84 -11.16 0.86
C TYR A 98 5.10 -12.61 1.29
N THR A 99 5.47 -13.47 0.34
CA THR A 99 5.84 -14.85 0.66
C THR A 99 7.32 -14.86 1.02
N PRO A 100 7.69 -15.20 2.27
CA PRO A 100 9.09 -15.32 2.67
C PRO A 100 9.87 -16.26 1.75
N ILE A 101 11.15 -15.97 1.52
CA ILE A 101 12.02 -16.72 0.57
C ILE A 101 11.98 -18.24 0.82
N ILE A 102 11.98 -18.65 2.10
CA ILE A 102 11.91 -20.05 2.54
C ILE A 102 10.64 -20.73 2.02
N ARG A 103 9.50 -20.02 2.08
CA ARG A 103 8.18 -20.52 1.65
C ARG A 103 7.97 -20.46 0.14
N ARG A 104 8.94 -19.95 -0.64
CA ARG A 104 8.86 -19.97 -2.11
C ARG A 104 9.10 -21.36 -2.68
N GLN A 105 9.87 -22.20 -1.98
CA GLN A 105 10.10 -23.60 -2.35
C GLN A 105 8.85 -24.47 -2.14
N ASP A 106 7.90 -24.02 -1.32
CA ASP A 106 6.62 -24.70 -1.11
C ASP A 106 5.61 -24.43 -2.24
N LYS A 107 5.77 -23.34 -3.01
CA LYS A 107 4.84 -22.99 -4.09
C LYS A 107 4.79 -24.04 -5.20
N PRO A 108 5.92 -24.58 -5.71
CA PRO A 108 5.87 -25.64 -6.71
C PRO A 108 5.17 -26.91 -6.23
N SER A 109 5.38 -27.28 -4.97
CA SER A 109 4.72 -28.43 -4.32
C SER A 109 3.20 -28.26 -4.24
N ALA A 110 2.74 -27.05 -3.94
CA ALA A 110 1.32 -26.69 -3.92
C ALA A 110 0.68 -26.67 -5.32
N ILE A 111 1.38 -26.13 -6.33
CA ILE A 111 0.91 -26.11 -7.71
C ILE A 111 0.76 -27.55 -8.24
N LEU A 112 1.75 -28.42 -7.97
CA LEU A 112 1.68 -29.82 -8.38
C LEU A 112 0.50 -30.55 -7.73
N TRP A 113 0.21 -30.28 -6.46
CA TRP A 113 -0.95 -30.83 -5.78
C TRP A 113 -2.27 -30.37 -6.42
N LEU A 114 -2.39 -29.08 -6.76
CA LEU A 114 -3.58 -28.54 -7.42
C LEU A 114 -3.82 -29.15 -8.80
N ILE A 115 -2.77 -29.33 -9.60
CA ILE A 115 -2.87 -29.94 -10.94
C ILE A 115 -3.30 -31.41 -10.82
N ASN A 116 -2.75 -32.14 -9.84
CA ASN A 116 -3.10 -33.55 -9.62
C ASN A 116 -4.54 -33.71 -9.10
N LYS A 117 -5.00 -32.82 -8.22
CA LYS A 117 -6.36 -32.87 -7.67
C LYS A 117 -7.41 -32.35 -8.66
N PHE A 118 -7.07 -31.32 -9.45
CA PHE A 118 -7.94 -30.66 -10.41
C PHE A 118 -7.25 -30.54 -11.77
N PRO A 119 -7.33 -31.56 -12.65
CA PRO A 119 -6.62 -31.55 -13.93
C PRO A 119 -7.07 -30.42 -14.87
N GLN A 120 -8.33 -29.97 -14.76
CA GLN A 120 -8.94 -28.91 -15.58
C GLN A 120 -8.90 -27.50 -14.93
N ILE A 121 -8.07 -27.31 -13.89
CA ILE A 121 -7.97 -26.00 -13.22
C ILE A 121 -7.39 -24.93 -14.15
N ASP A 122 -8.01 -23.76 -14.16
CA ASP A 122 -7.52 -22.58 -14.90
C ASP A 122 -6.32 -21.93 -14.20
N ASP A 123 -5.32 -21.54 -14.98
CA ASP A 123 -4.07 -20.97 -14.45
C ASP A 123 -4.30 -19.66 -13.69
N ASN A 124 -5.30 -18.85 -14.07
CA ASN A 124 -5.60 -17.61 -13.36
C ASN A 124 -6.13 -17.88 -11.94
N LYS A 125 -6.78 -19.04 -11.72
CA LYS A 125 -7.21 -19.47 -10.38
C LYS A 125 -6.01 -19.86 -9.52
N ILE A 126 -5.07 -20.63 -10.06
CA ILE A 126 -3.83 -20.98 -9.37
C ILE A 126 -3.03 -19.72 -9.00
N ILE A 127 -2.89 -18.77 -9.92
CA ILE A 127 -2.17 -17.50 -9.69
C ILE A 127 -2.80 -16.74 -8.53
N LYS A 128 -4.14 -16.63 -8.48
CA LYS A 128 -4.86 -15.94 -7.40
C LYS A 128 -4.75 -16.65 -6.06
N LEU A 129 -4.77 -17.99 -6.06
CA LEU A 129 -4.79 -18.80 -4.84
C LEU A 129 -3.40 -18.90 -4.18
N ILE A 130 -2.34 -19.11 -4.97
CA ILE A 130 -0.96 -19.33 -4.47
C ILE A 130 -0.09 -18.07 -4.54
N GLY A 131 -0.42 -17.10 -5.41
CA GLY A 131 0.43 -15.95 -5.66
C GLY A 131 1.73 -16.35 -6.38
N THR A 132 1.59 -17.05 -7.50
CA THR A 132 2.68 -17.51 -8.38
C THR A 132 2.58 -16.85 -9.77
N THR A 133 3.52 -17.14 -10.67
CA THR A 133 3.48 -16.67 -12.07
C THR A 133 3.00 -17.76 -13.02
N ARG A 134 2.43 -17.37 -14.16
CA ARG A 134 1.99 -18.31 -15.21
C ARG A 134 3.14 -19.21 -15.70
N LYS A 135 4.32 -18.61 -15.93
CA LYS A 135 5.54 -19.34 -16.32
C LYS A 135 5.87 -20.48 -15.35
N THR A 136 5.77 -20.23 -14.04
CA THR A 136 6.03 -21.26 -13.03
C THR A 136 5.02 -22.41 -13.09
N ILE A 137 3.76 -22.13 -13.40
CA ILE A 137 2.70 -23.16 -13.54
C ILE A 137 2.97 -24.02 -14.77
N GLU A 138 3.27 -23.39 -15.92
CA GLU A 138 3.61 -24.08 -17.17
C GLU A 138 4.84 -24.99 -16.99
N SER A 139 5.93 -24.50 -16.37
CA SER A 139 7.11 -25.32 -16.09
C SER A 139 6.82 -26.52 -15.19
N ILE A 140 5.83 -26.44 -14.30
CA ILE A 140 5.45 -27.57 -13.44
C ILE A 140 4.55 -28.55 -14.21
N ARG A 141 3.60 -28.06 -15.02
CA ARG A 141 2.77 -28.91 -15.90
C ARG A 141 3.63 -29.70 -16.88
N ASN A 142 4.61 -29.04 -17.50
CA ASN A 142 5.53 -29.65 -18.47
C ASN A 142 6.67 -30.43 -17.82
N LYS A 143 6.78 -30.43 -16.48
CA LYS A 143 7.90 -31.04 -15.73
C LYS A 143 9.29 -30.47 -16.08
N GLU A 144 9.35 -29.24 -16.58
CA GLU A 144 10.58 -28.50 -16.96
C GLU A 144 11.15 -27.65 -15.83
N HIS A 145 10.55 -27.67 -14.64
CA HIS A 145 11.06 -26.95 -13.49
C HIS A 145 12.42 -27.53 -13.03
N TRP A 146 13.42 -26.68 -12.82
CA TRP A 146 14.79 -27.08 -12.44
C TRP A 146 14.88 -28.05 -11.26
N ASN A 147 13.91 -27.99 -10.33
CA ASN A 147 13.84 -28.86 -9.14
C ASN A 147 12.73 -29.91 -9.19
N ILE A 148 12.25 -30.32 -10.37
CA ILE A 148 11.07 -31.22 -10.49
C ILE A 148 11.24 -32.55 -9.76
N VAL A 149 12.46 -33.07 -9.67
CA VAL A 149 12.79 -34.35 -9.03
C VAL A 149 12.49 -34.35 -7.52
N ASN A 150 12.67 -33.19 -6.86
CA ASN A 150 12.48 -33.08 -5.41
C ASN A 150 11.11 -32.52 -5.01
N ILE A 151 10.29 -32.09 -5.98
CA ILE A 151 8.97 -31.53 -5.71
C ILE A 151 7.99 -32.66 -5.43
N LYS A 152 7.38 -32.64 -4.24
CA LYS A 152 6.31 -33.55 -3.85
C LYS A 152 4.99 -32.79 -3.74
N PRO A 153 3.86 -33.34 -4.21
CA PRO A 153 2.57 -32.69 -4.09
C PRO A 153 2.21 -32.53 -2.61
N LYS A 154 1.96 -31.29 -2.17
CA LYS A 154 1.53 -30.95 -0.81
C LYS A 154 0.35 -29.99 -0.83
N ASP A 155 -0.56 -30.15 0.12
CA ASP A 155 -1.78 -29.35 0.20
C ASP A 155 -1.45 -27.85 0.45
N PRO A 156 -1.96 -26.93 -0.38
CA PRO A 156 -1.70 -25.49 -0.25
C PRO A 156 -2.25 -24.87 1.05
N VAL A 157 -3.28 -25.45 1.67
CA VAL A 157 -3.83 -25.00 2.96
C VAL A 157 -2.86 -25.35 4.09
N VAL A 158 -2.32 -26.57 4.09
CA VAL A 158 -1.33 -27.03 5.09
C VAL A 158 -0.05 -26.21 4.99
N LEU A 159 0.33 -25.80 3.77
CA LEU A 159 1.47 -24.91 3.54
C LEU A 159 1.19 -23.44 3.90
N GLY A 160 -0.05 -23.12 4.29
CA GLY A 160 -0.47 -21.75 4.64
C GLY A 160 -0.48 -20.79 3.45
N LEU A 161 -0.55 -21.31 2.23
CA LEU A 161 -0.56 -20.51 0.99
C LEU A 161 -1.98 -20.01 0.66
N CYS A 162 -3.01 -20.78 1.00
CA CYS A 162 -4.42 -20.41 0.84
C CYS A 162 -5.25 -20.74 2.09
N SER A 163 -6.44 -20.13 2.22
CA SER A 163 -7.40 -20.50 3.26
C SER A 163 -8.21 -21.74 2.85
N GLN A 164 -8.71 -22.50 3.82
CA GLN A 164 -9.66 -23.59 3.57
C GLN A 164 -10.90 -23.09 2.82
N HIS A 165 -11.33 -21.86 3.10
CA HIS A 165 -12.46 -21.24 2.40
C HIS A 165 -12.19 -21.05 0.91
N ASP A 166 -11.00 -20.55 0.55
CA ASP A 166 -10.60 -20.32 -0.84
C ASP A 166 -10.50 -21.64 -1.62
N LEU A 167 -10.03 -22.70 -0.96
CA LEU A 167 -9.95 -24.04 -1.55
C LEU A 167 -11.34 -24.64 -1.80
N ASN A 168 -12.23 -24.56 -0.83
CA ASN A 168 -13.61 -25.04 -0.97
C ASN A 168 -14.39 -24.27 -2.04
N GLU A 169 -14.13 -22.96 -2.18
CA GLU A 169 -14.73 -22.14 -3.25
C GLU A 169 -14.25 -22.59 -4.64
N LEU A 170 -12.98 -22.97 -4.75
CA LEU A 170 -12.42 -23.51 -5.99
C LEU A 170 -13.04 -24.87 -6.34
N GLU A 171 -13.21 -25.76 -5.36
CA GLU A 171 -13.90 -27.04 -5.52
C GLU A 171 -15.33 -26.87 -6.04
N LYS A 172 -16.12 -25.98 -5.42
CA LYS A 172 -17.49 -25.71 -5.85
C LYS A 172 -17.62 -25.14 -7.26
N LYS A 173 -16.57 -24.46 -7.76
CA LYS A 173 -16.56 -23.88 -9.11
C LYS A 173 -16.10 -24.86 -10.19
N LEU A 174 -15.51 -25.99 -9.80
CA LEU A 174 -14.98 -27.02 -10.70
C LEU A 174 -15.81 -28.32 -10.67
N SER A 175 -16.72 -28.46 -9.69
CA SER A 175 -17.73 -29.52 -9.61
C SER A 175 -18.98 -29.14 -10.38
#